data_AF-A0A2V5QJF5-F1
#
_entry.id   AF-A0A2V5QJF5-F1
#
_cell.length_a   1.000
_cell.length_b   1.000
_cell.length_c   1.000
_cell.angle_alpha   90.00
_cell.angle_beta   90.00
_cell.angle_gamma   90.00
#
_symmetry.space_group_name_H-M   'P 1'
#
loop_
_entity.id
_entity.type
_entity.pdbx_description
1 polymer ?
#
loop_
_entity_poly.entity_id
_entity_poly.type
_entity_poly.pdbx_seq_one_letter_code
_entity_poly.pdbx_strand_id
1 'polypeptide(L)'
;MREPWRILLCLAKTMKKLLLALCIINLAWFPLKAAQPEINASHIDVYATPYYNSKGPSVSVGRFSSGLAAAKEDEFLATIGRMKKDWDELTFPELYVAAIRLYDFGYRKEAAYWFYSA
;
A
#
# COMPACT_ATOMS: atom_id res chain seq x y z
N MET A 1 67.54 48.64 -36.42
CA MET A 1 67.02 48.86 -35.06
C MET A 1 65.64 48.25 -34.96
N ARG A 2 65.44 47.22 -34.11
CA ARG A 2 64.15 46.54 -33.91
C ARG A 2 63.66 46.91 -32.52
N GLU A 3 62.48 47.53 -32.47
CA GLU A 3 61.99 48.20 -31.28
C GLU A 3 61.48 47.21 -30.20
N PRO A 4 62.03 47.25 -28.97
CA PRO A 4 61.84 46.22 -27.94
C PRO A 4 60.42 46.15 -27.35
N TRP A 5 59.61 47.21 -27.47
CA TRP A 5 58.27 47.24 -26.89
C TRP A 5 57.24 46.37 -27.63
N ARG A 6 57.46 46.05 -28.91
CA ARG A 6 56.53 45.18 -29.68
C ARG A 6 56.53 43.73 -29.20
N ILE A 7 57.63 43.27 -28.60
CA ILE A 7 57.80 41.90 -28.10
C ILE A 7 57.06 41.72 -26.76
N LEU A 8 57.12 42.73 -25.89
CA LEU A 8 56.40 42.75 -24.61
C LEU A 8 54.87 42.73 -24.78
N LEU A 9 54.35 43.47 -25.77
CA LEU A 9 52.92 43.47 -26.11
C LEU A 9 52.43 42.13 -26.67
N CYS A 10 53.27 41.42 -27.45
CA CYS A 10 52.94 40.07 -27.92
C CYS A 10 52.91 39.05 -26.78
N LEU A 11 53.88 39.10 -25.86
CA LEU A 11 53.94 38.20 -24.70
C LEU A 11 52.72 38.35 -23.78
N ALA A 12 52.34 39.59 -23.45
CA ALA A 12 51.16 39.88 -22.63
C ALA A 12 49.84 39.40 -23.28
N LYS A 13 49.70 39.55 -24.60
CA LYS A 13 48.52 39.10 -25.35
C LYS A 13 48.43 37.57 -25.43
N THR A 14 49.57 36.89 -25.44
CA THR A 14 49.65 35.42 -25.51
C THR A 14 49.36 34.79 -24.14
N MET A 15 49.86 35.39 -23.05
CA MET A 15 49.55 34.97 -21.68
C MET A 15 48.06 35.10 -21.33
N LYS A 16 47.40 36.18 -21.75
CA LYS A 16 45.96 36.39 -21.49
C LYS A 16 45.07 35.34 -22.16
N LYS A 17 45.44 34.87 -23.36
CA LYS A 17 44.73 33.80 -24.08
C LYS A 17 44.95 32.44 -23.41
N LEU A 18 46.15 32.18 -22.91
CA LEU A 18 46.49 30.95 -22.19
C LEU A 18 45.73 30.85 -20.85
N LEU A 19 45.62 31.98 -20.13
CA LEU A 19 44.87 32.08 -18.88
C LEU A 19 43.36 31.87 -19.08
N LEU A 20 42.80 32.39 -20.17
CA LEU A 20 41.40 32.18 -20.54
C LEU A 20 41.10 30.72 -20.91
N ALA A 21 42.02 30.03 -21.59
CA ALA A 21 41.84 28.62 -21.96
C ALA A 21 41.85 27.70 -20.74
N LEU A 22 42.66 27.99 -19.72
CA LEU A 22 42.76 27.18 -18.50
C LEU A 22 41.51 27.29 -17.61
N CYS A 23 40.82 28.43 -17.62
CA CYS A 23 39.57 28.62 -16.89
C CYS A 23 38.40 27.79 -17.47
N ILE A 24 38.36 27.57 -18.78
CA ILE A 24 37.25 26.86 -19.44
C ILE A 24 37.34 25.35 -19.20
N ILE A 25 38.54 24.79 -19.08
CA ILE A 25 38.76 23.35 -18.89
C ILE A 25 38.31 22.88 -17.49
N ASN A 26 38.36 23.75 -16.47
CA ASN A 26 37.98 23.38 -15.10
C ASN A 26 36.46 23.29 -14.88
N LEU A 27 35.64 23.89 -15.76
CA LEU A 27 34.18 23.88 -15.58
C LEU A 27 33.52 22.58 -16.06
N ALA A 28 34.20 21.78 -16.88
CA ALA A 28 33.66 20.55 -17.47
C ALA A 28 33.82 19.31 -16.59
N TRP A 29 34.49 19.42 -15.44
CA TRP A 29 34.85 18.26 -14.60
C TRP A 29 33.99 18.06 -13.36
N PHE A 30 32.95 18.88 -13.13
CA PHE A 30 32.04 18.64 -12.02
C PHE A 30 31.08 17.50 -12.38
N PRO A 31 31.20 16.29 -11.80
CA PRO A 31 30.19 15.27 -12.00
C PRO A 31 28.87 15.78 -11.42
N LEU A 32 27.84 15.86 -12.27
CA LEU A 32 26.47 16.09 -11.84
C LEU A 32 26.07 14.89 -10.96
N LYS A 33 26.17 15.07 -9.64
CA LYS A 33 25.70 14.08 -8.67
C LYS A 33 24.17 14.12 -8.77
N ALA A 34 23.57 13.14 -9.44
CA ALA A 34 22.12 12.97 -9.41
C ALA A 34 21.71 12.81 -7.93
N ALA A 35 20.82 13.69 -7.45
CA ALA A 35 20.26 13.55 -6.12
C ALA A 35 19.54 12.20 -6.05
N GLN A 36 20.13 11.25 -5.34
CA GLN A 36 19.43 10.01 -4.99
C GLN A 36 18.29 10.41 -4.04
N PRO A 37 17.07 9.90 -4.23
CA PRO A 37 15.98 10.17 -3.30
C PRO A 37 16.42 9.75 -1.90
N GLU A 38 16.28 10.66 -0.93
CA GLU A 38 16.51 10.36 0.47
C GLU A 38 15.47 9.31 0.89
N ILE A 39 15.88 8.05 1.05
CA ILE A 39 14.99 6.98 1.49
C ILE A 39 14.75 7.18 2.98
N ASN A 40 13.71 7.94 3.31
CA ASN A 40 13.22 8.06 4.68
C ASN A 40 12.42 6.80 5.02
N ALA A 41 13.02 5.88 5.77
CA ALA A 41 12.39 4.62 6.17
C ALA A 41 11.11 4.79 7.02
N SER A 42 10.82 6.00 7.52
CA SER A 42 9.58 6.32 8.25
C SER A 42 8.48 6.90 7.37
N HIS A 43 8.72 7.10 6.07
CA HIS A 43 7.77 7.65 5.12
C HIS A 43 7.45 6.62 4.02
N ILE A 44 6.16 6.41 3.76
CA ILE A 44 5.68 5.58 2.65
C ILE A 44 5.05 6.51 1.62
N ASP A 45 5.66 6.62 0.44
CA ASP A 45 5.25 7.57 -0.61
C ASP A 45 3.87 7.25 -1.20
N VAL A 46 3.44 5.98 -1.14
CA VAL A 46 2.15 5.53 -1.65
C VAL A 46 1.55 4.51 -0.69
N TYR A 47 0.43 4.89 -0.06
CA TYR A 47 -0.38 3.97 0.73
C TYR A 47 -1.44 3.32 -0.16
N ALA A 48 -1.30 2.02 -0.41
CA ALA A 48 -2.34 1.24 -1.07
C ALA A 48 -3.38 0.77 -0.03
N THR A 49 -4.65 1.11 -0.25
CA THR A 49 -5.73 0.62 0.62
C THR A 49 -5.82 -0.90 0.50
N PRO A 50 -5.70 -1.66 1.61
CA PRO A 50 -5.84 -3.10 1.56
C PRO A 50 -7.25 -3.49 1.09
N TYR A 51 -7.34 -4.48 0.21
CA TYR A 51 -8.61 -5.04 -0.26
C TYR A 51 -9.40 -5.69 0.89
N TYR A 52 -8.72 -6.14 1.95
CA TYR A 52 -9.32 -6.79 3.12
C TYR A 52 -9.66 -5.79 4.23
N ASN A 53 -10.88 -5.87 4.74
CA ASN A 53 -11.35 -5.13 5.90
C ASN A 53 -11.23 -5.98 7.17
N SER A 54 -10.42 -5.55 8.13
CA SER A 54 -10.20 -6.24 9.41
C SER A 54 -11.29 -5.99 10.47
N LYS A 55 -12.28 -5.14 10.18
CA LYS A 55 -13.34 -4.78 11.14
C LYS A 55 -14.34 -5.91 11.44
N GLY A 56 -14.21 -7.06 10.78
CA GLY A 56 -15.13 -8.19 10.91
C GLY A 56 -16.17 -8.25 9.78
N PRO A 57 -17.03 -9.29 9.78
CA PRO A 57 -17.95 -9.55 8.68
C PRO A 57 -19.08 -8.51 8.65
N SER A 58 -19.30 -7.93 7.47
CA SER A 58 -20.55 -7.22 7.17
C SER A 58 -21.53 -8.23 6.56
N VAL A 59 -22.67 -8.45 7.22
CA VAL A 59 -23.66 -9.44 6.82
C VAL A 59 -24.97 -8.74 6.46
N SER A 60 -25.51 -9.05 5.28
CA SER A 60 -26.79 -8.53 4.78
C SER A 60 -27.51 -9.61 3.96
N VAL A 61 -28.00 -10.65 4.63
CA VAL A 61 -28.60 -11.85 4.00
C VAL A 61 -30.07 -12.08 4.38
N GLY A 62 -30.69 -11.19 5.16
CA GLY A 62 -32.09 -11.32 5.55
C GLY A 62 -32.37 -10.92 6.98
N ARG A 63 -33.43 -11.48 7.58
CA ARG A 63 -33.93 -11.10 8.90
C ARG A 63 -32.97 -11.43 10.05
N PHE A 64 -32.07 -12.38 9.83
CA PHE A 64 -31.06 -12.80 10.80
C PHE A 64 -29.71 -12.07 10.68
N SER A 65 -29.58 -11.11 9.75
CA SER A 65 -28.30 -10.46 9.44
C SER A 65 -27.58 -9.88 10.65
N SER A 66 -28.30 -9.18 11.54
CA SER A 66 -27.70 -8.55 12.71
C SER A 66 -27.11 -9.57 13.70
N GLY A 67 -27.79 -10.70 13.89
CA GLY A 67 -27.33 -11.77 14.76
C GLY A 67 -26.19 -12.58 14.16
N LEU A 68 -26.20 -12.78 12.84
CA LEU A 68 -25.10 -13.44 12.11
C LEU A 68 -23.83 -12.57 12.08
N ALA A 69 -23.98 -11.25 12.09
CA ALA A 69 -22.89 -10.28 12.21
C ALA A 69 -22.38 -10.12 13.66
N ALA A 70 -23.01 -10.74 14.67
CA ALA A 70 -22.64 -10.56 16.06
C ALA A 70 -21.19 -11.02 16.32
N ALA A 71 -20.45 -10.19 17.05
CA ALA A 71 -19.08 -10.49 17.48
C ALA A 71 -19.04 -11.35 18.74
N LYS A 72 -20.08 -11.26 19.59
CA LYS A 72 -20.18 -12.10 20.78
C LYS A 72 -20.86 -13.43 20.44
N GLU A 73 -20.28 -14.49 20.97
CA GLU A 73 -20.69 -15.85 20.70
C GLU A 73 -22.10 -16.18 21.22
N ASP A 74 -22.48 -15.66 22.38
CA ASP A 74 -23.79 -15.83 22.98
C ASP A 74 -24.92 -15.23 22.13
N GLU A 75 -24.74 -13.99 21.64
CA GLU A 75 -25.68 -13.31 20.74
C GLU A 75 -25.81 -14.04 19.40
N PHE A 76 -24.68 -14.54 18.88
CA PHE A 76 -24.64 -15.36 17.67
C PHE A 76 -25.39 -16.68 17.85
N LEU A 77 -25.11 -17.44 18.92
CA LEU A 77 -25.75 -18.73 19.18
C LEU A 77 -27.24 -18.60 19.47
N ALA A 78 -27.68 -17.51 20.12
CA ALA A 78 -29.09 -17.19 20.25
C ALA A 78 -29.76 -16.98 18.89
N THR A 79 -29.04 -16.43 17.92
CA THR A 79 -29.52 -16.28 16.54
C THR A 79 -29.59 -17.62 15.82
N ILE A 80 -28.56 -18.46 15.92
CA ILE A 80 -28.58 -19.83 15.42
C ILE A 80 -29.76 -20.63 15.99
N GLY A 81 -30.03 -20.50 17.28
CA GLY A 81 -31.17 -21.14 17.93
C GLY A 81 -32.53 -20.69 17.39
N ARG A 82 -32.67 -19.41 16.99
CA ARG A 82 -33.87 -18.91 16.30
C ARG A 82 -33.95 -19.43 14.87
N MET A 83 -32.85 -19.39 14.13
CA MET A 83 -32.78 -19.91 12.76
C MET A 83 -33.16 -21.39 12.70
N LYS A 84 -32.72 -22.22 13.66
CA LYS A 84 -33.13 -23.64 13.74
C LYS A 84 -34.62 -23.85 13.93
N LYS A 85 -35.32 -22.93 14.60
CA LYS A 85 -36.78 -23.01 14.76
C LYS A 85 -37.52 -22.68 13.48
N ASP A 86 -36.91 -21.82 12.66
CA ASP A 86 -37.46 -21.35 11.40
C ASP A 86 -36.81 -22.05 10.19
N TRP A 87 -36.30 -23.27 10.38
CA TRP A 87 -35.40 -23.94 9.44
C TRP A 87 -35.93 -23.98 8.00
N ASP A 88 -37.20 -24.33 7.84
CA ASP A 88 -37.84 -24.49 6.53
C ASP A 88 -38.12 -23.16 5.81
N GLU A 89 -37.98 -22.03 6.51
CA GLU A 89 -38.13 -20.68 5.94
C GLU A 89 -36.79 -20.01 5.62
N LEU A 90 -35.67 -20.63 5.99
CA LEU A 90 -34.35 -20.02 5.79
C LEU A 90 -34.00 -19.98 4.30
N THR A 91 -33.50 -18.84 3.87
CA THR A 91 -32.97 -18.71 2.51
C THR A 91 -31.57 -19.32 2.42
N PHE A 92 -31.17 -19.73 1.20
CA PHE A 92 -29.81 -20.21 0.94
C PHE A 92 -28.72 -19.27 1.50
N PRO A 93 -28.77 -17.94 1.28
CA PRO A 93 -27.78 -17.03 1.87
C PRO A 93 -27.74 -17.03 3.40
N GLU A 94 -28.89 -17.19 4.06
CA GLU A 94 -28.97 -17.25 5.53
C GLU A 94 -28.31 -18.54 6.05
N LEU A 95 -28.64 -19.69 5.47
CA LEU A 95 -28.03 -20.99 5.82
C LEU A 95 -26.52 -20.98 5.57
N TYR A 96 -26.11 -20.50 4.39
CA TYR A 96 -24.71 -20.49 3.98
C TYR A 96 -23.85 -19.58 4.86
N VAL A 97 -24.33 -18.36 5.18
CA VAL A 97 -23.61 -17.46 6.08
C VAL A 97 -23.59 -18.00 7.51
N ALA A 98 -24.67 -18.61 7.99
CA ALA A 98 -24.65 -19.27 9.29
C ALA A 98 -23.60 -20.39 9.36
N ALA A 99 -23.44 -21.18 8.30
CA ALA A 99 -22.39 -22.20 8.22
C ALA A 99 -20.98 -21.59 8.36
N ILE A 100 -20.69 -20.51 7.63
CA ILE A 100 -19.40 -19.79 7.74
C ILE A 100 -19.18 -19.27 9.16
N ARG A 101 -20.18 -18.61 9.74
CA ARG A 101 -20.04 -18.02 11.07
C ARG A 101 -19.93 -19.08 12.17
N LEU A 102 -20.62 -20.20 12.05
CA LEU A 102 -20.43 -21.36 12.93
C LEU A 102 -18.98 -21.86 12.87
N TYR A 103 -18.37 -21.88 11.68
CA TYR A 103 -16.98 -22.24 11.51
C TYR A 103 -16.04 -21.23 12.17
N ASP A 104 -16.29 -19.93 12.01
CA ASP A 104 -15.51 -18.84 12.62
C ASP A 104 -15.46 -18.93 14.15
N PHE A 105 -16.59 -19.32 14.79
CA PHE A 105 -16.67 -19.56 16.23
C PHE A 105 -16.19 -20.96 16.67
N GLY A 106 -15.70 -21.79 15.75
CA GLY A 106 -15.11 -23.10 16.07
C GLY A 106 -16.10 -24.27 16.11
N TYR A 107 -17.38 -24.07 15.80
CA TYR A 107 -18.41 -25.11 15.74
C TYR A 107 -18.34 -25.93 14.43
N ARG A 108 -17.18 -26.50 14.13
CA ARG A 108 -16.85 -27.07 12.80
C ARG A 108 -17.81 -28.18 12.33
N LYS A 109 -18.26 -29.05 13.25
CA LYS A 109 -19.21 -30.13 12.90
C LYS A 109 -20.58 -29.56 12.53
N GLU A 110 -21.05 -28.60 13.32
CA GLU A 110 -22.30 -27.90 13.07
C GLU A 110 -22.20 -27.09 11.76
N ALA A 111 -21.11 -26.34 11.56
CA ALA A 111 -20.85 -25.61 10.34
C ALA A 111 -20.92 -26.51 9.09
N ALA A 112 -20.33 -27.70 9.14
CA ALA A 112 -20.39 -28.65 8.02
C ALA A 112 -21.84 -29.11 7.74
N TYR A 113 -22.62 -29.42 8.80
CA TYR A 113 -24.04 -29.76 8.64
C TYR A 113 -24.83 -28.64 7.95
N TRP A 114 -24.65 -27.40 8.41
CA TRP A 114 -25.33 -26.23 7.83
C TRP A 114 -24.90 -25.97 6.40
N PHE A 115 -23.61 -26.13 6.08
CA PHE A 115 -23.10 -25.97 4.73
C PHE A 115 -23.73 -26.95 3.74
N TYR A 116 -23.88 -28.23 4.12
CA TYR A 116 -24.50 -29.24 3.26
C TYR A 116 -26.03 -29.20 3.25
N SER A 117 -26.64 -28.42 4.14
CA SER A 117 -28.09 -28.22 4.19
C SER A 117 -28.55 -26.95 3.46
N ALA A 118 -27.62 -26.03 3.15
CA ALA A 118 -27.88 -24.80 2.41
C ALA A 118 -28.22 -25.11 0.95
#